data_AF-A0A021X9I7-F1
#
_entry.id   AF-A0A021X9I7-F1
#
_cell.length_a   1.000
_cell.length_b   1.000
_cell.length_c   1.000
_cell.angle_alpha   90.00
_cell.angle_beta   90.00
_cell.angle_gamma   90.00
#
_symmetry.space_group_name_H-M   'P 1'
#
loop_
_entity.id
_entity.type
_entity.pdbx_description
1 polymer ?
#
loop_
_entity_poly.entity_id
_entity_poly.type
_entity_poly.pdbx_seq_one_letter_code
_entity_poly.pdbx_strand_id
1 'polypeptide(L)'
;MYQKGQNVRMTRDCDCGGFKKGDVFMLSRSHKSVAFFVDADGDDRCLEHSFELIPALIIEPGKHYRTRSGKPTGRVTVGDTGFEAVVDGRVRIFDKAGGAVHGDDDIVEAWVPKVGERVVEAEPKQYNFLRHWFDYWRSVEGVLTDNSFVVTKVCGATVHYSNRVDGNGPIADIADLEPLPVATQPAAPTLKIEAGRYYKTRDGRKVGPMVRAENWLAGFYDSARLITGQRWEGDGSFIEGQISNLDLVAEWQETTNVGAQVDTLAEEYGSPHPSNDNAAKPKFKKGDRIKLAAVHEMAGYGRLDGETGTVLEDSSVPYVKWDRDGAKLAILEKEADLIATTPTVTTSAIVALIENGQPKPAAVPHVHASEAAATTEANRLAGVHKGKRFGVFVLTTTAEEAAPTYRHEWQRLAVAGKKIDAIRELRGLTGMQLKPAKDVVEHFVAYPYGQAA
;
A
#
# COMPACT_ATOMS: atom_id res chain seq x y z
N MET A 1 17.37 -32.71 -35.52
CA MET A 1 18.49 -31.85 -35.96
C MET A 1 18.50 -30.64 -35.06
N TYR A 2 19.68 -30.21 -34.62
CA TYR A 2 19.82 -28.97 -33.87
C TYR A 2 19.72 -27.76 -34.82
N GLN A 3 19.29 -26.62 -34.30
CA GLN A 3 19.16 -25.36 -35.05
C GLN A 3 20.09 -24.30 -34.46
N LYS A 4 20.59 -23.40 -35.30
CA LYS A 4 21.34 -22.22 -34.86
C LYS A 4 20.48 -21.38 -33.90
N GLY A 5 21.06 -20.88 -32.81
CA GLY A 5 20.38 -20.11 -31.78
C GLY A 5 19.68 -20.94 -30.70
N GLN A 6 19.65 -22.28 -30.81
CA GLN A 6 19.19 -23.12 -29.70
C GLN A 6 20.24 -23.19 -28.59
N ASN A 7 19.79 -23.28 -27.34
CA ASN A 7 20.67 -23.54 -26.20
C ASN A 7 20.84 -25.04 -25.96
N VAL A 8 22.06 -25.46 -25.63
CA VAL A 8 22.40 -26.83 -25.24
C VAL A 8 23.09 -26.85 -23.88
N ARG A 9 22.87 -27.91 -23.09
CA ARG A 9 23.52 -28.10 -21.78
C ARG A 9 24.47 -29.30 -21.81
N MET A 10 25.64 -29.18 -21.20
CA MET A 10 26.58 -30.28 -21.00
C MET A 10 26.04 -31.33 -20.03
N THR A 11 25.98 -32.60 -20.46
CA THR A 11 25.50 -33.72 -19.63
C THR A 11 26.62 -34.39 -18.82
N ARG A 12 27.88 -34.11 -19.15
CA ARG A 12 29.10 -34.53 -18.45
C ARG A 12 30.21 -33.48 -18.59
N ASP A 13 31.25 -33.55 -17.77
CA ASP A 13 32.47 -32.74 -17.95
C ASP A 13 33.16 -33.10 -19.29
N CYS A 14 33.87 -32.16 -19.93
CA CYS A 14 34.72 -32.54 -21.06
C CYS A 14 35.97 -33.29 -20.57
N ASP A 15 36.23 -34.46 -21.15
CA ASP A 15 37.48 -35.20 -21.00
C ASP A 15 38.71 -34.35 -21.44
N CYS A 16 38.46 -33.31 -22.25
CA CYS A 16 39.42 -32.34 -22.77
C CYS A 16 39.73 -31.15 -21.84
N GLY A 17 38.99 -30.97 -20.74
CA GLY A 17 38.99 -29.73 -19.95
C GLY A 17 38.14 -28.62 -20.59
N GLY A 18 38.17 -27.42 -20.01
CA GLY A 18 37.43 -26.25 -20.50
C GLY A 18 35.94 -26.18 -20.10
N PHE A 19 35.20 -27.28 -20.20
CA PHE A 19 33.74 -27.30 -19.94
C PHE A 19 33.33 -28.32 -18.86
N LYS A 20 32.33 -27.95 -18.06
CA LYS A 20 31.76 -28.72 -16.95
C LYS A 20 30.34 -29.17 -17.23
N LYS A 21 29.94 -30.27 -16.57
CA LYS A 21 28.55 -30.72 -16.55
C LYS A 21 27.66 -29.61 -16.01
N GLY A 22 26.64 -29.23 -16.78
CA GLY A 22 25.72 -28.14 -16.45
C GLY A 22 25.98 -26.85 -17.23
N ASP A 23 27.15 -26.67 -17.85
CA ASP A 23 27.43 -25.51 -18.69
C ASP A 23 26.44 -25.41 -19.85
N VAL A 24 26.05 -24.19 -20.21
CA VAL A 24 25.04 -23.88 -21.23
C VAL A 24 25.64 -23.05 -22.34
N PHE A 25 25.42 -23.46 -23.59
CA PHE A 25 25.95 -22.80 -24.79
C PHE A 25 24.87 -22.56 -25.83
N MET A 26 24.96 -21.44 -26.55
CA MET A 26 24.09 -21.15 -27.70
C MET A 26 24.74 -21.64 -29.00
N LEU A 27 24.00 -22.41 -29.80
CA LEU A 27 24.54 -23.02 -31.01
C LEU A 27 24.80 -21.99 -32.13
N SER A 28 26.04 -21.90 -32.57
CA SER A 28 26.49 -21.08 -33.71
C SER A 28 26.08 -21.72 -35.05
N ARG A 29 26.16 -23.06 -35.13
CA ARG A 29 25.70 -23.92 -36.23
C ARG A 29 25.65 -25.39 -35.76
N SER A 30 25.18 -26.29 -36.62
CA SER A 30 25.23 -27.74 -36.37
C SER A 30 25.57 -28.50 -37.66
N HIS A 31 26.25 -29.63 -37.54
CA HIS A 31 26.45 -30.57 -38.65
C HIS A 31 26.33 -32.01 -38.16
N LYS A 32 25.30 -32.73 -38.62
CA LYS A 32 24.98 -34.10 -38.20
C LYS A 32 24.79 -34.19 -36.67
N SER A 33 25.66 -34.93 -35.97
CA SER A 33 25.72 -35.10 -34.51
C SER A 33 26.53 -34.02 -33.80
N VAL A 34 27.25 -33.17 -34.53
CA VAL A 34 28.15 -32.16 -33.97
C VAL A 34 27.42 -30.83 -33.81
N ALA A 35 27.40 -30.34 -32.58
CA ALA A 35 27.01 -28.97 -32.23
C ALA A 35 28.24 -28.05 -32.30
N PHE A 36 28.08 -26.84 -32.82
CA PHE A 36 29.08 -25.78 -32.74
C PHE A 36 28.51 -24.61 -31.96
N PHE A 37 29.33 -23.93 -31.18
CA PHE A 37 28.97 -22.78 -30.34
C PHE A 37 30.19 -21.87 -30.17
N VAL A 38 29.96 -20.62 -29.78
CA VAL A 38 31.03 -19.70 -29.41
C VAL A 38 31.10 -19.66 -27.89
N ASP A 39 32.29 -19.83 -27.31
CA ASP A 39 32.48 -19.73 -25.86
C ASP A 39 32.67 -18.28 -25.39
N ALA A 40 32.93 -18.09 -24.09
CA ALA A 40 33.07 -16.76 -23.50
C ALA A 40 34.30 -15.98 -23.99
N ASP A 41 35.32 -16.67 -24.52
CA ASP A 41 36.54 -16.08 -25.06
C ASP A 41 36.39 -15.70 -26.56
N GLY A 42 35.26 -16.09 -27.18
CA GLY A 42 35.00 -15.87 -28.60
C GLY A 42 35.48 -17.01 -29.51
N ASP A 43 35.99 -18.11 -28.95
CA ASP A 43 36.45 -19.26 -29.72
C ASP A 43 35.25 -20.10 -30.22
N ASP A 44 35.29 -20.51 -31.48
CA ASP A 44 34.31 -21.43 -32.06
C ASP A 44 34.66 -22.87 -31.69
N ARG A 45 33.85 -23.44 -30.80
CA ARG A 45 34.02 -24.76 -30.19
C ARG A 45 33.01 -25.74 -30.79
N CYS A 46 33.29 -27.04 -30.65
CA CYS A 46 32.35 -28.08 -31.03
C CYS A 46 32.17 -29.14 -29.94
N LEU A 47 31.00 -29.76 -29.94
CA LEU A 47 30.62 -30.83 -29.03
C LEU A 47 30.06 -32.01 -29.81
N GLU A 48 30.51 -33.20 -29.42
CA GLU A 48 30.04 -34.46 -29.95
C GLU A 48 29.47 -35.32 -28.80
N HIS A 49 28.22 -35.75 -28.95
CA HIS A 49 27.50 -36.71 -28.10
C HIS A 49 27.38 -36.44 -26.58
N SER A 50 27.75 -35.25 -26.09
CA SER A 50 27.86 -34.97 -24.64
C SER A 50 26.96 -33.82 -24.13
N PHE A 51 25.87 -33.54 -24.85
CA PHE A 51 24.97 -32.42 -24.56
C PHE A 51 23.50 -32.78 -24.77
N GLU A 52 22.62 -32.12 -24.04
CA GLU A 52 21.16 -32.15 -24.22
C GLU A 52 20.67 -30.84 -24.82
N LEU A 53 19.62 -30.89 -25.64
CA LEU A 53 18.93 -29.68 -26.10
C LEU A 53 18.14 -29.11 -24.94
N ILE A 54 18.38 -27.86 -24.56
CA ILE A 54 17.48 -27.16 -23.64
C ILE A 54 16.24 -26.78 -24.44
N PRO A 55 15.03 -27.21 -24.04
CA PRO A 55 13.80 -26.77 -24.68
C PRO A 55 13.76 -25.24 -24.73
N ALA A 56 13.41 -24.67 -25.88
CA ALA A 56 13.25 -23.22 -25.98
C ALA A 56 12.22 -22.77 -24.95
N LEU A 57 12.62 -21.88 -24.04
CA LEU A 57 11.75 -21.42 -22.97
C LEU A 57 10.63 -20.59 -23.58
N ILE A 58 9.40 -21.09 -23.46
CA ILE A 58 8.23 -20.34 -23.88
C ILE A 58 7.85 -19.38 -22.77
N ILE A 59 8.02 -18.08 -23.03
CA ILE A 59 7.51 -17.03 -22.16
C ILE A 59 6.01 -16.87 -22.40
N GLU A 60 5.24 -16.99 -21.33
CA GLU A 60 3.79 -16.88 -21.32
C GLU A 60 3.37 -15.70 -20.42
N PRO A 61 2.42 -14.86 -20.85
CA PRO A 61 1.89 -13.79 -20.02
C PRO A 61 1.29 -14.30 -18.71
N GLY A 62 1.44 -13.52 -17.63
CA GLY A 62 0.91 -13.81 -16.30
C GLY A 62 1.76 -14.76 -15.45
N LYS A 63 2.77 -15.42 -16.02
CA LYS A 63 3.71 -16.29 -15.30
C LYS A 63 4.92 -15.53 -14.74
N HIS A 64 5.56 -16.14 -13.75
CA HIS A 64 6.84 -15.71 -13.18
C HIS A 64 7.99 -16.53 -13.74
N TYR A 65 9.14 -15.89 -13.87
CA TYR A 65 10.37 -16.46 -14.42
C TYR A 65 11.55 -16.17 -13.51
N ARG A 66 12.68 -16.81 -13.77
CA ARG A 66 13.95 -16.54 -13.09
C ARG A 66 15.00 -16.07 -14.10
N THR A 67 15.69 -14.99 -13.77
CA THR A 67 16.79 -14.47 -14.58
C THR A 67 18.09 -15.24 -14.36
N ARG A 68 19.08 -15.05 -15.23
CA ARG A 68 20.40 -15.67 -15.18
C ARG A 68 21.12 -15.41 -13.86
N SER A 69 20.97 -14.21 -13.30
CA SER A 69 21.48 -13.86 -11.96
C SER A 69 20.70 -14.49 -10.79
N GLY A 70 19.73 -15.35 -11.08
CA GLY A 70 18.95 -16.11 -10.12
C GLY A 70 17.71 -15.38 -9.59
N LYS A 71 17.41 -14.17 -10.06
CA LYS A 71 16.36 -13.31 -9.51
C LYS A 71 14.98 -13.66 -10.05
N PRO A 72 13.92 -13.67 -9.23
CA PRO A 72 12.57 -13.84 -9.72
C PRO A 72 12.08 -12.59 -10.46
N THR A 73 11.27 -12.78 -11.50
CA THR A 73 10.50 -11.71 -12.13
C THR A 73 9.15 -11.55 -11.41
N GLY A 74 8.58 -10.34 -11.50
CA GLY A 74 7.13 -10.17 -11.40
C GLY A 74 6.40 -10.90 -12.54
N ARG A 75 5.06 -10.85 -12.54
CA ARG A 75 4.27 -11.43 -13.63
C ARG A 75 4.63 -10.77 -14.96
N VAL A 76 4.94 -11.59 -15.95
CA VAL A 76 5.29 -11.10 -17.29
C VAL A 76 4.03 -10.59 -18.02
N THR A 77 4.12 -9.41 -18.63
CA THR A 77 3.10 -8.84 -19.53
C THR A 77 3.63 -8.76 -20.96
N VAL A 78 2.73 -8.67 -21.94
CA VAL A 78 3.11 -8.37 -23.34
C VAL A 78 3.18 -6.86 -23.50
N GLY A 79 4.31 -6.34 -23.97
CA GLY A 79 4.51 -4.95 -24.33
C GLY A 79 4.75 -4.78 -25.84
N ASP A 80 4.84 -3.53 -26.31
CA ASP A 80 4.97 -3.21 -27.74
C ASP A 80 6.26 -3.76 -28.37
N THR A 81 7.32 -3.95 -27.57
CA THR A 81 8.65 -4.38 -28.02
C THR A 81 9.03 -5.80 -27.61
N GLY A 82 8.18 -6.49 -26.84
CA GLY A 82 8.49 -7.81 -26.30
C GLY A 82 7.65 -8.19 -25.08
N PHE A 83 8.30 -8.77 -24.08
CA PHE A 83 7.74 -9.12 -22.79
C PHE A 83 8.28 -8.19 -21.71
N GLU A 84 7.42 -7.72 -20.82
CA GLU A 84 7.78 -6.78 -19.75
C GLU A 84 7.59 -7.45 -18.38
N ALA A 85 8.56 -7.27 -17.48
CA ALA A 85 8.40 -7.70 -16.09
C ALA A 85 9.24 -6.87 -15.11
N VAL A 86 8.79 -6.78 -13.86
CA VAL A 86 9.56 -6.13 -12.79
C VAL A 86 10.63 -7.08 -12.26
N VAL A 87 11.88 -6.63 -12.20
CA VAL A 87 13.03 -7.34 -11.59
C VAL A 87 13.82 -6.34 -10.76
N ASP A 88 14.08 -6.65 -9.48
CA ASP A 88 14.66 -5.73 -8.48
C ASP A 88 13.91 -4.36 -8.39
N GLY A 89 12.58 -4.38 -8.48
CA GLY A 89 11.77 -3.15 -8.45
C GLY A 89 11.89 -2.26 -9.70
N ARG A 90 12.51 -2.74 -10.79
CA ARG A 90 12.60 -2.03 -12.08
C ARG A 90 11.94 -2.83 -13.20
N VAL A 91 11.17 -2.17 -14.07
CA VAL A 91 10.65 -2.79 -15.29
C VAL A 91 11.82 -3.13 -16.21
N ARG A 92 11.85 -4.36 -16.73
CA ARG A 92 12.79 -4.84 -17.75
C ARG A 92 12.01 -5.40 -18.93
N ILE A 93 12.61 -5.30 -20.10
CA ILE A 93 12.05 -5.76 -21.38
C ILE A 93 12.88 -6.97 -21.86
N PHE A 94 12.18 -8.03 -22.24
CA PHE A 94 12.72 -9.28 -22.75
C PHE A 94 12.17 -9.58 -24.15
N ASP A 95 12.97 -10.22 -25.00
CA ASP A 95 12.50 -10.71 -26.29
C ASP A 95 11.67 -11.99 -26.13
N LYS A 96 11.20 -12.56 -27.25
CA LYS A 96 10.35 -13.77 -27.24
C LYS A 96 11.08 -15.05 -26.81
N ALA A 97 12.40 -15.04 -26.72
CA ALA A 97 13.24 -16.14 -26.23
C ALA A 97 13.70 -15.92 -24.78
N GLY A 98 13.39 -14.77 -24.18
CA GLY A 98 13.82 -14.38 -22.83
C GLY A 98 15.13 -13.61 -22.76
N GLY A 99 15.74 -13.28 -23.91
CA GLY A 99 16.90 -12.41 -23.97
C GLY A 99 16.55 -10.99 -23.51
N ALA A 100 17.38 -10.38 -22.66
CA ALA A 100 17.15 -9.01 -22.22
C ALA A 100 17.35 -8.02 -23.39
N VAL A 101 16.31 -7.22 -23.69
CA VAL A 101 16.37 -6.20 -24.75
C VAL A 101 17.24 -5.02 -24.29
N HIS A 102 17.21 -4.72 -22.99
CA HIS A 102 18.02 -3.70 -22.34
C HIS A 102 18.53 -4.19 -20.97
N GLY A 103 19.83 -4.51 -20.88
CA GLY A 103 20.50 -5.05 -19.69
C GLY A 103 21.08 -6.44 -19.90
N ASP A 104 21.80 -6.97 -18.90
CA ASP A 104 22.71 -8.12 -19.07
C ASP A 104 22.18 -9.45 -18.45
N ASP A 105 20.87 -9.55 -18.20
CA ASP A 105 20.30 -10.56 -17.30
C ASP A 105 19.02 -11.19 -17.86
N ASP A 106 19.22 -12.10 -18.81
CA ASP A 106 18.19 -12.87 -19.52
C ASP A 106 17.34 -13.72 -18.57
N ILE A 107 16.10 -13.99 -18.96
CA ILE A 107 15.28 -15.07 -18.37
C ILE A 107 15.85 -16.43 -18.80
N VAL A 108 16.06 -17.34 -17.86
CA VAL A 108 16.68 -18.66 -18.12
C VAL A 108 15.81 -19.86 -17.76
N GLU A 109 14.87 -19.71 -16.82
CA GLU A 109 13.93 -20.77 -16.43
C GLU A 109 12.58 -20.18 -15.99
N ALA A 110 11.51 -20.98 -16.05
CA ALA A 110 10.27 -20.65 -15.36
C ALA A 110 10.52 -20.60 -13.85
N TRP A 111 9.86 -19.68 -13.13
CA TRP A 111 10.11 -19.56 -11.70
C TRP A 111 9.54 -20.78 -10.96
N VAL A 112 10.41 -21.40 -10.18
CA VAL A 112 10.07 -22.39 -9.16
C VAL A 112 10.71 -21.91 -7.86
N PRO A 113 9.98 -21.88 -6.73
CA PRO A 113 10.54 -21.49 -5.43
C PRO A 113 11.68 -22.43 -5.00
N LYS A 114 12.75 -21.85 -4.46
CA LYS A 114 13.91 -22.59 -3.90
C LYS A 114 13.89 -22.52 -2.36
N VAL A 115 14.48 -23.51 -1.71
CA VAL A 115 14.56 -23.54 -0.23
C VAL A 115 15.31 -22.31 0.27
N GLY A 116 14.74 -21.64 1.29
CA GLY A 116 15.22 -20.37 1.83
C GLY A 116 14.63 -19.12 1.16
N GLU A 117 13.97 -19.24 0.01
CA GLU A 117 13.31 -18.09 -0.63
C GLU A 117 12.03 -17.68 0.09
N ARG A 118 11.73 -16.37 0.06
CA ARG A 118 10.44 -15.84 0.51
C ARG A 118 9.44 -15.79 -0.64
N VAL A 119 8.24 -16.26 -0.34
CA VAL A 119 7.07 -16.31 -1.24
C VAL A 119 5.87 -15.63 -0.59
N VAL A 120 4.93 -15.20 -1.41
CA VAL A 120 3.61 -14.75 -0.99
C VAL A 120 2.54 -15.62 -1.62
N GLU A 121 1.34 -15.57 -1.07
CA GLU A 121 0.16 -16.23 -1.60
C GLU A 121 -0.28 -15.56 -2.92
N ALA A 122 -0.55 -16.36 -3.95
CA ALA A 122 -0.95 -15.88 -5.27
C ALA A 122 -2.40 -15.38 -5.30
N GLU A 123 -2.69 -14.45 -6.21
CA GLU A 123 -4.06 -14.03 -6.53
C GLU A 123 -4.50 -14.55 -7.92
N PRO A 124 -5.78 -14.94 -8.11
CA PRO A 124 -6.83 -15.04 -7.10
C PRO A 124 -6.71 -16.30 -6.22
N LYS A 125 -6.99 -16.15 -4.93
CA LYS A 125 -6.87 -17.22 -3.93
C LYS A 125 -7.88 -18.36 -4.10
N GLN A 126 -7.40 -19.58 -4.36
CA GLN A 126 -8.21 -20.81 -4.20
C GLN A 126 -8.31 -21.24 -2.71
N TYR A 127 -7.28 -20.96 -1.92
CA TYR A 127 -7.22 -21.20 -0.48
C TYR A 127 -6.65 -19.96 0.22
N ASN A 128 -6.86 -19.81 1.53
CA ASN A 128 -6.34 -18.66 2.31
C ASN A 128 -5.29 -19.14 3.32
N PHE A 129 -4.06 -19.34 2.84
CA PHE A 129 -2.88 -19.74 3.60
C PHE A 129 -2.56 -18.78 4.73
N LEU A 130 -2.76 -17.46 4.55
CA LEU A 130 -2.54 -16.48 5.61
C LEU A 130 -3.47 -16.73 6.81
N ARG A 131 -4.77 -16.92 6.55
CA ARG A 131 -5.74 -17.27 7.59
C ARG A 131 -5.41 -18.63 8.21
N HIS A 132 -5.15 -19.66 7.40
CA HIS A 132 -4.78 -20.98 7.93
C HIS A 132 -3.52 -20.93 8.79
N TRP A 133 -2.54 -20.10 8.43
CA TRP A 133 -1.35 -19.86 9.23
C TRP A 133 -1.68 -19.25 10.59
N PHE A 134 -2.48 -18.19 10.61
CA PHE A 134 -2.87 -17.52 11.85
C PHE A 134 -3.72 -18.40 12.76
N ASP A 135 -4.63 -19.20 12.19
CA ASP A 135 -5.55 -20.08 12.92
C ASP A 135 -4.82 -21.31 13.53
N TYR A 136 -3.81 -21.89 12.84
CA TYR A 136 -3.22 -23.19 13.22
C TYR A 136 -1.71 -23.23 13.47
N TRP A 137 -0.91 -22.38 12.80
CA TRP A 137 0.55 -22.54 12.75
C TRP A 137 1.33 -21.44 13.48
N ARG A 138 0.76 -20.25 13.64
CA ARG A 138 1.39 -19.09 14.30
C ARG A 138 1.97 -19.40 15.69
N SER A 139 1.32 -20.26 16.47
CA SER A 139 1.75 -20.62 17.83
C SER A 139 2.99 -21.51 17.87
N VAL A 140 3.28 -22.25 16.79
CA VAL A 140 4.40 -23.21 16.71
C VAL A 140 5.54 -22.65 15.85
N GLU A 141 5.20 -22.08 14.71
CA GLU A 141 6.17 -21.62 13.69
C GLU A 141 6.41 -20.09 13.74
N GLY A 142 5.60 -19.36 14.50
CA GLY A 142 5.74 -17.91 14.72
C GLY A 142 4.90 -17.01 13.82
N VAL A 143 5.01 -15.69 14.03
CA VAL A 143 4.28 -14.66 13.28
C VAL A 143 5.01 -14.36 11.97
N LEU A 144 4.29 -14.41 10.84
CA LEU A 144 4.83 -14.11 9.51
C LEU A 144 5.45 -12.71 9.44
N THR A 145 6.59 -12.60 8.76
CA THR A 145 7.17 -11.31 8.38
C THR A 145 6.56 -10.85 7.06
N ASP A 146 5.97 -9.65 7.03
CA ASP A 146 5.41 -9.00 5.84
C ASP A 146 4.41 -9.86 5.04
N ASN A 147 3.61 -10.68 5.73
CA ASN A 147 2.69 -11.67 5.15
C ASN A 147 3.35 -12.63 4.14
N SER A 148 4.66 -12.89 4.30
CA SER A 148 5.45 -13.76 3.44
C SER A 148 5.95 -15.00 4.18
N PHE A 149 6.02 -16.11 3.45
CA PHE A 149 6.48 -17.40 3.93
C PHE A 149 7.87 -17.70 3.39
N VAL A 150 8.71 -18.36 4.17
CA VAL A 150 9.98 -18.97 3.76
C VAL A 150 9.72 -20.40 3.30
N VAL A 151 10.21 -20.76 2.11
CA VAL A 151 10.15 -22.12 1.58
C VAL A 151 11.15 -22.98 2.33
N THR A 152 10.70 -24.01 3.06
CA THR A 152 11.59 -24.87 3.86
C THR A 152 11.92 -26.19 3.17
N LYS A 153 11.07 -26.65 2.25
CA LYS A 153 11.29 -27.86 1.45
C LYS A 153 10.51 -27.81 0.14
N VAL A 154 11.10 -28.33 -0.94
CA VAL A 154 10.43 -28.49 -2.25
C VAL A 154 10.13 -29.97 -2.50
N CYS A 155 8.88 -30.30 -2.84
CA CYS A 155 8.32 -31.64 -2.93
C CYS A 155 7.60 -31.83 -4.28
N GLY A 156 8.32 -31.70 -5.39
CA GLY A 156 7.75 -31.81 -6.74
C GLY A 156 6.90 -30.59 -7.07
N ALA A 157 5.57 -30.77 -7.16
CA ALA A 157 4.63 -29.67 -7.43
C ALA A 157 4.22 -28.86 -6.18
N THR A 158 4.62 -29.33 -4.98
CA THR A 158 4.31 -28.67 -3.70
C THR A 158 5.56 -28.18 -2.98
N VAL A 159 5.38 -27.29 -2.01
CA VAL A 159 6.41 -26.86 -1.05
C VAL A 159 5.90 -26.94 0.38
N HIS A 160 6.79 -27.25 1.32
CA HIS A 160 6.59 -26.87 2.71
C HIS A 160 7.03 -25.43 2.91
N TYR A 161 6.30 -24.70 3.73
CA TYR A 161 6.58 -23.31 4.03
C TYR A 161 6.44 -23.00 5.52
N SER A 162 7.26 -22.08 6.02
CA SER A 162 7.22 -21.59 7.40
C SER A 162 7.51 -20.09 7.47
N ASN A 163 7.45 -19.46 8.64
CA ASN A 163 8.08 -18.16 8.86
C ASN A 163 9.63 -18.25 8.98
N ARG A 164 10.15 -19.45 9.30
CA ARG A 164 11.57 -19.70 9.62
C ARG A 164 12.17 -20.68 8.62
N VAL A 165 13.48 -20.56 8.34
CA VAL A 165 14.19 -21.42 7.35
C VAL A 165 14.22 -22.90 7.77
N ASP A 166 14.23 -23.14 9.09
CA ASP A 166 14.27 -24.45 9.75
C ASP A 166 12.89 -24.98 10.18
N GLY A 167 11.82 -24.27 9.83
CA GLY A 167 10.45 -24.60 10.23
C GLY A 167 9.82 -25.77 9.46
N ASN A 168 8.84 -26.43 10.07
CA ASN A 168 8.19 -27.63 9.53
C ASN A 168 6.68 -27.42 9.31
N GLY A 169 6.35 -26.23 8.81
CA GLY A 169 4.99 -25.79 8.54
C GLY A 169 4.27 -26.55 7.41
N PRO A 170 3.06 -26.08 7.05
CA PRO A 170 2.16 -26.77 6.14
C PRO A 170 2.67 -26.79 4.70
N ILE A 171 1.93 -27.51 3.85
CA ILE A 171 2.24 -27.73 2.45
C ILE A 171 1.29 -26.86 1.59
N ALA A 172 1.82 -26.22 0.56
CA ALA A 172 1.07 -25.54 -0.50
C ALA A 172 1.49 -26.05 -1.88
N ASP A 173 0.59 -25.97 -2.86
CA ASP A 173 0.93 -26.14 -4.28
C ASP A 173 1.72 -24.92 -4.77
N ILE A 174 2.73 -25.15 -5.62
CA ILE A 174 3.58 -24.08 -6.17
C ILE A 174 2.78 -23.11 -7.04
N ALA A 175 1.65 -23.56 -7.61
CA ALA A 175 0.76 -22.73 -8.41
C ALA A 175 0.03 -21.64 -7.60
N ASP A 176 -0.13 -21.83 -6.29
CA ASP A 176 -0.80 -20.88 -5.39
C ASP A 176 0.18 -19.90 -4.73
N LEU A 177 1.42 -19.84 -5.21
CA LEU A 177 2.50 -19.00 -4.66
C LEU A 177 3.09 -18.08 -5.73
N GLU A 178 3.45 -16.87 -5.32
CA GLU A 178 4.21 -15.90 -6.10
C GLU A 178 5.56 -15.61 -5.41
N PRO A 179 6.63 -15.29 -6.15
CA PRO A 179 7.86 -14.80 -5.55
C PRO A 179 7.58 -13.49 -4.81
N LEU A 180 8.11 -13.33 -3.58
CA LEU A 180 8.10 -12.03 -2.93
C LEU A 180 8.91 -11.06 -3.81
N PRO A 181 8.31 -9.97 -4.36
CA PRO A 181 9.05 -9.06 -5.21
C PRO A 181 10.14 -8.41 -4.37
N VAL A 182 11.40 -8.58 -4.80
CA VAL A 182 12.58 -8.01 -4.14
C VAL A 182 12.62 -6.51 -4.41
N ALA A 183 11.74 -5.76 -3.74
CA ALA A 183 12.12 -4.44 -3.26
C ALA A 183 13.37 -4.66 -2.39
N THR A 184 14.43 -3.89 -2.63
CA THR A 184 15.70 -4.01 -1.92
C THR A 184 15.47 -3.90 -0.42
N GLN A 185 15.37 -5.05 0.26
CA GLN A 185 15.22 -5.12 1.71
C GLN A 185 16.53 -4.55 2.30
N PRO A 186 16.49 -3.37 2.94
CA PRO A 186 17.67 -2.89 3.62
C PRO A 186 17.96 -3.91 4.71
N ALA A 187 19.19 -4.41 4.79
CA ALA A 187 19.62 -5.15 5.98
C ALA A 187 19.34 -4.23 7.17
N ALA A 188 18.39 -4.65 8.03
CA ALA A 188 17.80 -3.75 9.01
C ALA A 188 18.93 -3.14 9.86
N PRO A 189 19.13 -1.81 9.83
CA PRO A 189 20.17 -1.20 10.64
C PRO A 189 19.88 -1.53 12.09
N THR A 190 20.88 -2.07 12.80
CA THR A 190 20.73 -2.48 14.20
C THR A 190 20.14 -1.32 14.99
N LEU A 191 18.90 -1.49 15.46
CA LEU A 191 18.12 -0.37 15.95
C LEU A 191 18.76 0.16 17.23
N LYS A 192 19.25 1.41 17.19
CA LYS A 192 19.78 2.10 18.36
C LYS A 192 18.67 2.93 18.98
N ILE A 193 18.29 2.60 20.20
CA ILE A 193 17.37 3.44 20.97
C ILE A 193 18.13 4.63 21.55
N GLU A 194 17.60 5.83 21.34
CA GLU A 194 18.05 7.09 21.93
C GLU A 194 16.94 7.69 22.78
N ALA A 195 17.31 8.37 23.87
CA ALA A 195 16.34 9.09 24.69
C ALA A 195 15.74 10.28 23.92
N GLY A 196 14.46 10.57 24.13
CA GLY A 196 13.70 11.62 23.44
C GLY A 196 13.10 11.20 22.09
N ARG A 197 13.58 10.10 21.47
CA ARG A 197 13.09 9.61 20.17
C ARG A 197 11.81 8.79 20.29
N TYR A 198 11.10 8.66 19.16
CA TYR A 198 9.96 7.76 18.99
C TYR A 198 10.34 6.59 18.08
N TYR A 199 9.71 5.45 18.29
CA TYR A 199 9.99 4.20 17.58
C TYR A 199 8.70 3.53 17.13
N LYS A 200 8.81 2.70 16.09
CA LYS A 200 7.72 1.86 15.58
C LYS A 200 7.91 0.44 16.11
N THR A 201 6.86 -0.09 16.73
CA THR A 201 6.80 -1.50 17.13
C THR A 201 6.56 -2.42 15.93
N ARG A 202 6.82 -3.72 16.09
CA ARG A 202 6.61 -4.75 15.08
C ARG A 202 5.15 -4.82 14.61
N ASP A 203 4.19 -4.56 15.49
CA ASP A 203 2.76 -4.44 15.13
C ASP A 203 2.32 -3.03 14.67
N GLY A 204 3.28 -2.10 14.51
CA GLY A 204 3.09 -0.83 13.83
C GLY A 204 2.67 0.35 14.71
N ARG A 205 2.56 0.19 16.03
CA ARG A 205 2.28 1.29 16.96
C ARG A 205 3.48 2.22 17.14
N LYS A 206 3.22 3.52 17.34
CA LYS A 206 4.22 4.53 17.76
C LYS A 206 4.45 4.42 19.26
N VAL A 207 5.71 4.36 19.69
CA VAL A 207 6.12 4.25 21.11
C VAL A 207 7.19 5.30 21.40
N GLY A 208 7.07 6.00 22.53
CA GLY A 208 7.98 7.06 22.95
C GLY A 208 7.24 8.30 23.48
N PRO A 209 7.96 9.41 23.75
CA PRO A 209 9.40 9.55 23.60
C PRO A 209 10.12 8.65 24.59
N MET A 210 11.23 8.04 24.17
CA MET A 210 11.95 7.06 24.99
C MET A 210 12.72 7.74 26.13
N VAL A 211 12.73 7.10 27.29
CA VAL A 211 13.51 7.52 28.46
C VAL A 211 14.39 6.36 28.87
N ARG A 212 15.69 6.62 29.00
CA ARG A 212 16.65 5.64 29.51
C ARG A 212 16.57 5.62 31.04
N ALA A 213 16.47 4.45 31.65
CA ALA A 213 16.60 4.34 33.10
C ALA A 213 18.07 4.44 33.53
N GLU A 214 18.34 5.28 34.52
CA GLU A 214 19.68 5.50 35.09
C GLU A 214 20.04 4.50 36.21
N ASN A 215 19.10 3.62 36.58
CA ASN A 215 19.18 2.72 37.73
C ASN A 215 19.48 1.27 37.29
N TRP A 216 19.56 0.34 38.26
CA TRP A 216 19.86 -1.11 38.07
C TRP A 216 19.00 -1.88 37.05
N LEU A 217 17.93 -1.29 36.51
CA LEU A 217 17.15 -1.83 35.39
C LEU A 217 17.56 -1.10 34.11
N ALA A 218 18.77 -1.36 33.63
CA ALA A 218 19.28 -0.77 32.40
C ALA A 218 18.35 -1.10 31.22
N GLY A 219 17.90 -0.08 30.49
CA GLY A 219 16.96 -0.21 29.39
C GLY A 219 16.22 1.10 29.10
N PHE A 220 15.28 1.03 28.15
CA PHE A 220 14.48 2.16 27.68
C PHE A 220 12.99 1.94 27.97
N TYR A 221 12.25 3.02 28.20
CA TYR A 221 10.81 3.01 28.49
C TYR A 221 10.14 4.10 27.65
N ASP A 222 8.86 3.93 27.29
CA ASP A 222 8.06 5.09 26.87
C ASP A 222 7.86 6.02 28.07
N SER A 223 8.06 7.33 27.89
CA SER A 223 8.04 8.31 28.98
C SER A 223 6.75 8.30 29.81
N ALA A 224 5.64 7.93 29.18
CA ALA A 224 4.33 7.87 29.81
C ALA A 224 4.02 6.50 30.45
N ARG A 225 4.82 5.46 30.16
CA ARG A 225 4.59 4.05 30.56
C ARG A 225 3.21 3.49 30.18
N LEU A 226 2.56 4.07 29.17
CA LEU A 226 1.16 3.83 28.83
C LEU A 226 0.95 2.56 28.02
N ILE A 227 1.95 2.11 27.27
CA ILE A 227 1.78 1.04 26.28
C ILE A 227 2.03 -0.35 26.90
N THR A 228 2.95 -0.45 27.87
CA THR A 228 3.31 -1.73 28.50
C THR A 228 3.69 -1.63 29.98
N GLY A 229 4.21 -0.48 30.44
CA GLY A 229 4.85 -0.35 31.75
C GLY A 229 6.18 -1.12 31.92
N GLN A 230 6.65 -1.78 30.86
CA GLN A 230 7.87 -2.60 30.84
C GLN A 230 8.95 -1.94 29.98
N ARG A 231 10.19 -2.45 30.06
CA ARG A 231 11.35 -1.89 29.36
C ARG A 231 11.59 -2.56 28.01
N TRP A 232 12.25 -1.84 27.13
CA TRP A 232 12.93 -2.36 25.94
C TRP A 232 14.43 -2.41 26.20
N GLU A 233 15.09 -3.43 25.68
CA GLU A 233 16.55 -3.53 25.66
C GLU A 233 17.13 -2.62 24.58
N GLY A 234 18.44 -2.34 24.65
CA GLY A 234 19.10 -1.34 23.79
C GLY A 234 19.09 -1.63 22.28
N ASP A 235 18.69 -2.84 21.87
CA ASP A 235 18.54 -3.31 20.49
C ASP A 235 17.10 -3.23 19.95
N GLY A 236 16.14 -2.82 20.78
CA GLY A 236 14.72 -2.77 20.44
C GLY A 236 13.90 -3.99 20.91
N SER A 237 14.51 -5.05 21.42
CA SER A 237 13.77 -6.21 21.92
C SER A 237 12.96 -5.89 23.18
N PHE A 238 11.74 -6.42 23.26
CA PHE A 238 10.85 -6.20 24.40
C PHE A 238 10.96 -7.32 25.47
N ILE A 239 11.34 -8.52 25.05
CA ILE A 239 11.63 -9.67 25.93
C ILE A 239 12.94 -10.27 25.44
N GLU A 240 13.94 -10.37 26.32
CA GLU A 240 15.26 -10.90 25.97
C GLU A 240 15.15 -12.32 25.38
N GLY A 241 15.74 -12.52 24.20
CA GLY A 241 15.71 -13.81 23.49
C GLY A 241 14.37 -14.22 22.86
N GLN A 242 13.33 -13.35 22.90
CA GLN A 242 12.04 -13.62 22.27
C GLN A 242 11.63 -12.51 21.31
N ILE A 243 10.95 -12.88 20.23
CA ILE A 243 10.37 -11.91 19.29
C ILE A 243 8.97 -11.54 19.76
N SER A 244 8.75 -10.28 20.08
CA SER A 244 7.46 -9.74 20.51
C SER A 244 6.82 -8.85 19.45
N ASN A 245 5.49 -8.77 19.45
CA ASN A 245 4.76 -7.72 18.73
C ASN A 245 5.14 -6.31 19.20
N LEU A 246 5.65 -6.22 20.44
CA LEU A 246 6.12 -5.01 21.08
C LEU A 246 7.59 -4.69 20.77
N ASP A 247 8.35 -5.53 20.07
CA ASP A 247 9.72 -5.19 19.67
C ASP A 247 9.72 -3.91 18.83
N LEU A 248 10.69 -3.03 19.04
CA LEU A 248 10.93 -1.88 18.20
C LEU A 248 11.67 -2.32 16.93
N VAL A 249 11.18 -1.93 15.76
CA VAL A 249 11.71 -2.37 14.45
C VAL A 249 12.26 -1.22 13.60
N ALA A 250 11.93 0.03 13.93
CA ALA A 250 12.43 1.23 13.25
C ALA A 250 12.29 2.46 14.16
N GLU A 251 13.08 3.52 13.92
CA GLU A 251 12.75 4.86 14.41
C GLU A 251 11.46 5.35 13.73
N TRP A 252 10.58 6.00 14.49
CA TRP A 252 9.35 6.58 13.95
C TRP A 252 9.68 7.92 13.29
N GLN A 253 9.86 7.90 11.97
CA GLN A 253 9.92 9.13 11.19
C GLN A 253 8.49 9.69 11.03
N GLU A 254 8.29 10.93 11.45
CA GLU A 254 7.09 11.65 11.05
C GLU A 254 7.21 12.03 9.58
N THR A 255 6.34 11.47 8.74
CA THR A 255 6.25 11.84 7.33
C THR A 255 5.68 13.25 7.23
N THR A 256 6.56 14.25 7.28
CA THR A 256 6.27 15.59 6.79
C THR A 256 5.91 15.48 5.31
N ASN A 257 4.63 15.61 4.99
CA ASN A 257 4.20 15.87 3.62
C ASN A 257 4.79 17.23 3.22
N VAL A 258 5.91 17.20 2.47
CA VAL A 258 6.61 18.41 2.04
C VAL A 258 5.79 19.08 0.94
N GLY A 259 4.85 19.92 1.37
CA GLY A 259 3.86 20.56 0.51
C GLY A 259 3.44 21.96 0.95
N ALA A 260 4.17 22.60 1.88
CA ALA A 260 4.25 24.06 2.08
C ALA A 260 5.07 24.39 3.36
N GLN A 261 6.26 25.01 3.21
CA GLN A 261 6.72 26.06 4.14
C GLN A 261 6.06 27.36 3.63
N VAL A 262 5.61 28.37 4.39
CA VAL A 262 6.13 29.12 5.56
C VAL A 262 4.89 29.78 6.25
N ASP A 263 4.70 29.95 7.57
CA ASP A 263 5.58 29.81 8.74
C ASP A 263 4.85 29.40 10.06
N THR A 264 5.61 29.40 11.17
CA THR A 264 5.30 29.32 12.62
C THR A 264 3.88 29.66 13.15
N LEU A 265 3.25 28.68 13.82
CA LEU A 265 2.85 28.71 15.25
C LEU A 265 2.08 27.42 15.61
N ALA A 266 2.79 26.36 16.01
CA ALA A 266 2.20 25.08 16.41
C ALA A 266 3.07 24.29 17.42
N GLU A 267 3.68 24.99 18.37
CA GLU A 267 3.95 24.41 19.69
C GLU A 267 2.74 24.72 20.59
N GLU A 268 2.47 23.87 21.58
CA GLU A 268 1.28 23.85 22.47
C GLU A 268 -0.03 23.22 21.89
N TYR A 269 -0.35 22.03 22.44
CA TYR A 269 -1.56 21.19 22.26
C TYR A 269 -1.73 20.44 20.92
N GLY A 270 -1.43 19.14 20.96
CA GLY A 270 -1.44 18.25 19.81
C GLY A 270 -2.83 17.85 19.27
N SER A 271 -2.82 17.43 18.00
CA SER A 271 -3.98 16.91 17.25
C SER A 271 -4.49 15.57 17.79
N PRO A 272 -5.81 15.30 17.73
CA PRO A 272 -6.35 14.00 18.10
C PRO A 272 -5.94 12.91 17.09
N HIS A 273 -5.46 11.77 17.61
CA HIS A 273 -5.11 10.61 16.78
C HIS A 273 -6.37 9.91 16.22
N PRO A 274 -6.37 9.50 14.94
CA PRO A 274 -7.36 8.54 14.42
C PRO A 274 -7.09 7.13 14.99
N SER A 275 -8.15 6.44 15.41
CA SER A 275 -8.11 5.00 15.73
C SER A 275 -7.83 4.18 14.46
N ASN A 276 -6.99 3.15 14.55
CA ASN A 276 -6.60 2.32 13.41
C ASN A 276 -6.83 0.81 13.66
N ASP A 277 -8.10 0.42 13.69
CA ASP A 277 -8.53 -0.98 13.72
C ASP A 277 -8.23 -1.68 12.39
N ASN A 278 -7.10 -2.39 12.33
CA ASN A 278 -6.70 -3.25 11.21
C ASN A 278 -6.98 -4.74 11.48
N ALA A 279 -8.14 -5.04 12.06
CA ALA A 279 -8.80 -6.32 11.81
C ALA A 279 -9.38 -6.32 10.38
N ALA A 280 -9.73 -7.48 9.83
CA ALA A 280 -10.55 -7.52 8.62
C ALA A 280 -11.81 -6.67 8.86
N LYS A 281 -12.00 -5.62 8.05
CA LYS A 281 -13.00 -4.58 8.31
C LYS A 281 -14.37 -5.25 8.47
N PRO A 282 -15.02 -5.17 9.64
CA PRO A 282 -16.22 -5.95 9.90
C PRO A 282 -17.34 -5.54 8.93
N LYS A 283 -18.12 -6.52 8.46
CA LYS A 283 -19.25 -6.33 7.53
C LYS A 283 -20.27 -5.32 8.07
N PHE A 284 -20.37 -5.23 9.40
CA PHE A 284 -21.24 -4.29 10.10
C PHE A 284 -20.45 -3.46 11.10
N LYS A 285 -20.89 -2.22 11.32
CA LYS A 285 -20.40 -1.33 12.38
C LYS A 285 -21.49 -1.10 13.43
N LYS A 286 -21.08 -0.63 14.60
CA LYS A 286 -21.97 -0.21 15.68
C LYS A 286 -23.01 0.81 15.20
N GLY A 287 -24.27 0.53 15.49
CA GLY A 287 -25.42 1.32 15.05
C GLY A 287 -26.02 0.90 13.71
N ASP A 288 -25.37 0.02 12.94
CA ASP A 288 -25.97 -0.53 11.72
C ASP A 288 -27.25 -1.30 12.03
N ARG A 289 -28.20 -1.18 11.11
CA ARG A 289 -29.43 -1.97 11.08
C ARG A 289 -29.20 -3.19 10.21
N ILE A 290 -29.45 -4.37 10.74
CA ILE A 290 -29.29 -5.62 10.01
C ILE A 290 -30.57 -6.44 10.00
N LYS A 291 -30.69 -7.31 9.00
CA LYS A 291 -31.76 -8.30 8.83
C LYS A 291 -31.14 -9.69 8.83
N LEU A 292 -31.69 -10.62 9.60
CA LEU A 292 -31.27 -12.02 9.58
C LEU A 292 -31.55 -12.61 8.19
N ALA A 293 -30.56 -13.26 7.60
CA ALA A 293 -30.69 -14.00 6.35
C ALA A 293 -31.09 -15.45 6.64
N ALA A 294 -31.86 -16.05 5.74
CA ALA A 294 -32.39 -17.40 5.94
C ALA A 294 -31.29 -18.44 6.16
N VAL A 295 -31.55 -19.37 7.09
CA VAL A 295 -30.69 -20.49 7.54
C VAL A 295 -29.61 -20.08 8.56
N HIS A 296 -29.94 -20.26 9.84
CA HIS A 296 -29.00 -20.21 10.96
C HIS A 296 -28.57 -21.63 11.36
N GLU A 297 -27.26 -21.91 11.41
CA GLU A 297 -26.75 -23.21 11.82
C GLU A 297 -26.78 -23.43 13.36
N MET A 298 -27.07 -22.39 14.15
CA MET A 298 -27.40 -22.52 15.59
C MET A 298 -28.90 -22.33 15.87
N ALA A 299 -29.70 -23.27 15.38
CA ALA A 299 -31.16 -23.35 15.58
C ALA A 299 -31.64 -23.50 17.05
N GLY A 300 -30.79 -23.26 18.06
CA GLY A 300 -31.11 -23.35 19.48
C GLY A 300 -31.82 -22.15 20.10
N TYR A 301 -31.84 -20.98 19.43
CA TYR A 301 -32.33 -19.71 20.02
C TYR A 301 -33.60 -19.12 19.41
N GLY A 302 -34.32 -19.85 18.55
CA GLY A 302 -35.68 -19.48 18.13
C GLY A 302 -35.82 -18.14 17.40
N ARG A 303 -34.87 -17.82 16.51
CA ARG A 303 -34.92 -16.66 15.61
C ARG A 303 -35.58 -17.03 14.29
N LEU A 304 -36.39 -16.14 13.75
CA LEU A 304 -37.05 -16.28 12.46
C LEU A 304 -36.28 -15.55 11.35
N ASP A 305 -36.31 -16.11 10.14
CA ASP A 305 -35.80 -15.44 8.94
C ASP A 305 -36.41 -14.04 8.79
N GLY A 306 -35.56 -13.08 8.45
CA GLY A 306 -35.94 -11.69 8.29
C GLY A 306 -36.23 -10.89 9.54
N GLU A 307 -35.99 -11.42 10.75
CA GLU A 307 -35.91 -10.59 11.96
C GLU A 307 -34.86 -9.47 11.80
N THR A 308 -35.08 -8.34 12.48
CA THR A 308 -34.19 -7.17 12.37
C THR A 308 -33.71 -6.69 13.74
N GLY A 309 -32.53 -6.07 13.75
CA GLY A 309 -31.88 -5.59 14.96
C GLY A 309 -30.81 -4.55 14.70
N THR A 310 -30.24 -4.03 15.78
CA THR A 310 -29.19 -3.01 15.75
C THR A 310 -27.89 -3.55 16.33
N VAL A 311 -26.79 -3.38 15.60
CA VAL A 311 -25.43 -3.78 15.99
C VAL A 311 -24.93 -2.90 17.15
N LEU A 312 -24.38 -3.53 18.20
CA LEU A 312 -23.98 -2.85 19.44
C LEU A 312 -22.48 -2.52 19.52
N GLU A 313 -21.66 -3.18 18.70
CA GLU A 313 -20.20 -3.14 18.75
C GLU A 313 -19.57 -3.40 17.38
N ASP A 314 -18.35 -2.90 17.19
CA ASP A 314 -17.54 -3.09 15.99
C ASP A 314 -16.68 -4.35 16.18
N SER A 315 -17.15 -5.49 15.66
CA SER A 315 -16.58 -6.82 15.89
C SER A 315 -16.89 -7.73 14.70
N SER A 316 -16.02 -8.71 14.42
CA SER A 316 -16.23 -9.74 13.39
C SER A 316 -17.28 -10.80 13.78
N VAL A 317 -17.72 -10.78 15.04
CA VAL A 317 -18.88 -11.54 15.53
C VAL A 317 -19.75 -10.59 16.37
N PRO A 318 -20.45 -9.63 15.75
CA PRO A 318 -21.05 -8.52 16.49
C PRO A 318 -22.25 -8.96 17.33
N TYR A 319 -22.37 -8.39 18.53
CA TYR A 319 -23.60 -8.47 19.31
C TYR A 319 -24.69 -7.56 18.71
N VAL A 320 -25.87 -8.15 18.50
CA VAL A 320 -27.04 -7.50 17.92
C VAL A 320 -28.15 -7.45 18.96
N LYS A 321 -28.74 -6.27 19.16
CA LYS A 321 -30.00 -6.11 19.90
C LYS A 321 -31.16 -6.31 18.92
N TRP A 322 -31.92 -7.39 19.10
CA TRP A 322 -33.07 -7.71 18.25
C TRP A 322 -34.31 -6.92 18.65
N ASP A 323 -35.09 -6.46 17.67
CA ASP A 323 -36.26 -5.61 17.92
C ASP A 323 -37.42 -6.37 18.57
N ARG A 324 -37.56 -7.67 18.25
CA ARG A 324 -38.69 -8.52 18.67
C ARG A 324 -38.82 -8.67 20.18
N ASP A 325 -37.69 -8.81 20.88
CA ASP A 325 -37.63 -9.16 22.30
C ASP A 325 -36.50 -8.43 23.06
N GLY A 326 -35.73 -7.57 22.39
CA GLY A 326 -34.64 -6.81 23.00
C GLY A 326 -33.41 -7.63 23.39
N ALA A 327 -33.39 -8.94 23.11
CA ALA A 327 -32.27 -9.81 23.47
C ALA A 327 -31.00 -9.41 22.70
N LYS A 328 -29.85 -9.65 23.34
CA LYS A 328 -28.52 -9.39 22.78
C LYS A 328 -27.88 -10.73 22.43
N LEU A 329 -27.67 -10.98 21.15
CA LEU A 329 -27.05 -12.23 20.67
C LEU A 329 -25.93 -11.89 19.68
N ALA A 330 -24.83 -12.62 19.76
CA ALA A 330 -23.77 -12.57 18.77
C ALA A 330 -24.23 -13.27 17.48
N ILE A 331 -23.82 -12.74 16.32
CA ILE A 331 -24.14 -13.31 15.01
C ILE A 331 -22.89 -13.39 14.13
N LEU A 332 -22.83 -14.34 13.19
CA LEU A 332 -21.79 -14.34 12.17
C LEU A 332 -22.16 -13.41 11.02
N GLU A 333 -21.20 -12.67 10.48
CA GLU A 333 -21.44 -11.72 9.36
C GLU A 333 -22.07 -12.35 8.11
N LYS A 334 -21.88 -13.66 7.91
CA LYS A 334 -22.50 -14.44 6.82
C LYS A 334 -24.01 -14.66 6.99
N GLU A 335 -24.55 -14.52 8.21
CA GLU A 335 -25.93 -14.89 8.57
C GLU A 335 -26.90 -13.70 8.57
N ALA A 336 -26.44 -12.49 8.23
CA ALA A 336 -27.28 -11.31 8.16
C ALA A 336 -26.88 -10.40 7.00
N ASP A 337 -27.80 -9.53 6.60
CA ASP A 337 -27.58 -8.50 5.60
C ASP A 337 -27.82 -7.10 6.17
N LEU A 338 -27.06 -6.13 5.66
CA LEU A 338 -27.20 -4.73 6.05
C LEU A 338 -28.51 -4.19 5.49
N ILE A 339 -29.39 -3.71 6.37
CA ILE A 339 -30.54 -2.89 5.97
C ILE A 339 -29.97 -1.52 5.59
N ALA A 340 -30.21 -1.09 4.36
CA ALA A 340 -29.79 0.23 3.89
C ALA A 340 -30.50 1.34 4.68
N THR A 341 -29.92 1.77 5.80
CA THR A 341 -30.28 3.00 6.49
C THR A 341 -30.01 4.17 5.56
N THR A 342 -31.06 4.93 5.23
CA THR A 342 -30.97 6.19 4.48
C THR A 342 -29.86 7.05 5.09
N PRO A 343 -28.86 7.50 4.32
CA PRO A 343 -27.75 8.25 4.89
C PRO A 343 -28.28 9.52 5.54
N THR A 344 -28.10 9.64 6.86
CA THR A 344 -28.34 10.88 7.57
C THR A 344 -27.42 11.93 6.97
N VAL A 345 -27.99 12.95 6.32
CA VAL A 345 -27.21 14.04 5.74
C VAL A 345 -26.54 14.78 6.88
N THR A 346 -25.26 14.50 7.12
CA THR A 346 -24.44 15.23 8.08
C THR A 346 -24.00 16.53 7.43
N THR A 347 -24.63 17.62 7.85
CA THR A 347 -24.23 18.98 7.48
C THR A 347 -22.92 19.33 8.18
N SER A 348 -21.93 19.75 7.39
CA SER A 348 -20.64 20.22 7.90
C SER A 348 -20.82 21.44 8.81
N ALA A 349 -19.93 21.61 9.78
CA ALA A 349 -20.01 22.70 10.75
C ALA A 349 -18.63 23.29 11.07
N ILE A 350 -18.59 24.57 11.46
CA ILE A 350 -17.38 25.25 11.95
C ILE A 350 -17.54 25.65 13.41
N VAL A 351 -16.43 25.86 14.10
CA VAL A 351 -16.39 26.50 15.41
C VAL A 351 -15.87 27.93 15.28
N ALA A 352 -16.55 28.89 15.92
CA ALA A 352 -16.11 30.28 15.98
C ALA A 352 -16.11 30.80 17.43
N LEU A 353 -15.16 31.68 17.73
CA LEU A 353 -15.15 32.42 18.99
C LEU A 353 -16.33 33.40 19.02
N ILE A 354 -17.02 33.54 20.15
CA ILE A 354 -18.08 34.53 20.34
C ILE A 354 -17.51 35.70 21.15
N GLU A 355 -17.34 36.86 20.51
CA GLU A 355 -16.93 38.10 21.16
C GLU A 355 -18.07 39.12 21.03
N ASN A 356 -18.49 39.74 22.14
CA ASN A 356 -19.59 40.71 22.19
C ASN A 356 -20.91 40.22 21.57
N GLY A 357 -21.17 38.91 21.65
CA GLY A 357 -22.36 38.26 21.07
C GLY A 357 -22.27 37.96 19.57
N GLN A 358 -21.17 38.33 18.90
CA GLN A 358 -20.96 38.10 17.46
C GLN A 358 -19.96 36.96 17.22
N PRO A 359 -20.15 36.15 16.16
CA PRO A 359 -19.17 35.16 15.76
C PRO A 359 -17.94 35.81 15.14
N LYS A 360 -16.78 35.37 15.60
CA LYS A 360 -15.45 35.72 15.09
C LYS A 360 -14.76 34.43 14.62
N PRO A 361 -15.08 33.95 13.40
CA PRO A 361 -14.41 32.79 12.81
C PRO A 361 -12.92 33.10 12.57
N ALA A 362 -12.10 32.06 12.50
CA ALA A 362 -10.71 32.19 12.07
C ALA A 362 -10.63 32.62 10.59
N ALA A 363 -9.49 33.18 10.17
CA ALA A 363 -9.27 33.53 8.75
C ALA A 363 -9.34 32.31 7.82
N VAL A 364 -9.00 31.13 8.34
CA VAL A 364 -9.22 29.82 7.72
C VAL A 364 -9.95 28.94 8.75
N PRO A 365 -11.29 28.89 8.76
CA PRO A 365 -12.05 28.08 9.70
C PRO A 365 -11.81 26.58 9.45
N HIS A 366 -11.58 25.80 10.52
CA HIS A 366 -11.60 24.35 10.41
C HIS A 366 -13.03 23.85 10.22
N VAL A 367 -13.26 23.06 9.17
CA VAL A 367 -14.58 22.51 8.83
C VAL A 367 -14.68 21.07 9.33
N HIS A 368 -15.57 20.85 10.30
CA HIS A 368 -15.90 19.54 10.83
C HIS A 368 -16.97 18.86 9.97
N ALA A 369 -16.91 17.53 9.90
CA ALA A 369 -17.87 16.71 9.13
C ALA A 369 -19.31 16.72 9.69
N SER A 370 -19.53 17.20 10.92
CA SER A 370 -20.85 17.29 11.54
C SER A 370 -20.90 18.29 12.69
N GLU A 371 -22.11 18.73 13.05
CA GLU A 371 -22.39 19.52 14.26
C GLU A 371 -21.84 18.87 15.53
N ALA A 372 -21.94 17.54 15.66
CA ALA A 372 -21.44 16.81 16.83
C ALA A 372 -19.90 16.87 16.95
N ALA A 373 -19.19 16.78 15.81
CA ALA A 373 -17.74 16.93 15.78
C ALA A 373 -17.31 18.37 16.14
N ALA A 374 -17.99 19.38 15.59
CA ALA A 374 -17.77 20.79 15.95
C ALA A 374 -18.12 21.08 17.42
N THR A 375 -19.15 20.44 17.99
CA THR A 375 -19.53 20.58 19.41
C THR A 375 -18.44 20.05 20.33
N THR A 376 -17.85 18.89 19.99
CA THR A 376 -16.70 18.34 20.72
C THR A 376 -15.52 19.32 20.72
N GLU A 377 -15.21 19.93 19.58
CA GLU A 377 -14.13 20.91 19.46
C GLU A 377 -14.44 22.23 20.18
N ALA A 378 -15.68 22.74 20.10
CA ALA A 378 -16.10 23.93 20.85
C ALA A 378 -15.97 23.73 22.37
N ASN A 379 -16.30 22.54 22.87
CA ASN A 379 -16.09 22.16 24.27
C ASN A 379 -14.60 22.08 24.63
N ARG A 380 -13.76 21.51 23.76
CA ARG A 380 -12.29 21.49 23.94
C ARG A 380 -11.72 22.91 24.02
N LEU A 381 -12.10 23.79 23.09
CA LEU A 381 -11.66 25.19 23.04
C LEU A 381 -12.15 26.01 24.24
N ALA A 382 -13.38 25.82 24.71
CA ALA A 382 -13.86 26.41 25.97
C ALA A 382 -13.11 25.85 27.19
N GLY A 383 -12.67 24.59 27.12
CA GLY A 383 -11.81 23.94 28.09
C GLY A 383 -10.42 24.59 28.19
N VAL A 384 -9.79 24.88 27.05
CA VAL A 384 -8.46 25.52 26.97
C VAL A 384 -8.54 27.02 27.28
N HIS A 385 -9.46 27.75 26.64
CA HIS A 385 -9.57 29.21 26.75
C HIS A 385 -10.65 29.61 27.78
N LYS A 386 -10.32 29.50 29.07
CA LYS A 386 -11.24 29.87 30.17
C LYS A 386 -11.77 31.30 30.01
N GLY A 387 -13.07 31.47 30.24
CA GLY A 387 -13.75 32.78 30.12
C GLY A 387 -14.09 33.20 28.68
N LYS A 388 -13.66 32.48 27.65
CA LYS A 388 -14.14 32.64 26.28
C LYS A 388 -15.35 31.72 26.02
N ARG A 389 -16.16 32.09 25.02
CA ARG A 389 -17.32 31.30 24.56
C ARG A 389 -17.12 30.93 23.10
N PHE A 390 -17.41 29.68 22.73
CA PHE A 390 -17.34 29.21 21.36
C PHE A 390 -18.74 28.79 20.90
N GLY A 391 -19.07 29.09 19.64
CA GLY A 391 -20.32 28.70 19.00
C GLY A 391 -20.05 27.74 17.85
N VAL A 392 -20.98 26.82 17.63
CA VAL A 392 -21.00 25.90 16.48
C VAL A 392 -21.93 26.48 15.42
N PHE A 393 -21.46 26.53 14.17
CA PHE A 393 -22.20 27.06 13.03
C PHE A 393 -22.29 25.98 11.95
N VAL A 394 -23.50 25.52 11.68
CA VAL A 394 -23.80 24.46 10.72
C VAL A 394 -24.04 25.07 9.34
N LEU A 395 -23.42 24.49 8.31
CA LEU A 395 -23.66 24.87 6.92
C LEU A 395 -25.04 24.36 6.48
N THR A 396 -25.97 25.30 6.26
CA THR A 396 -27.35 24.98 5.87
C THR A 396 -27.60 25.13 4.36
N THR A 397 -26.93 26.07 3.71
CA THR A 397 -27.03 26.34 2.27
C THR A 397 -25.76 27.01 1.75
N THR A 398 -25.54 26.93 0.45
CA THR A 398 -24.46 27.61 -0.28
C THR A 398 -25.06 28.44 -1.40
N ALA A 399 -24.62 29.69 -1.53
CA ALA A 399 -24.96 30.54 -2.66
C ALA A 399 -23.69 30.75 -3.51
N GLU A 400 -23.81 30.56 -4.82
CA GLU A 400 -22.78 30.85 -5.81
C GLU A 400 -23.40 31.69 -6.91
N GLU A 401 -22.73 32.79 -7.28
CA GLU A 401 -23.04 33.52 -8.51
C GLU A 401 -22.12 32.98 -9.60
N ALA A 402 -22.72 32.50 -10.70
CA ALA A 402 -21.97 31.82 -11.75
C ALA A 402 -20.89 32.76 -12.35
N ALA A 403 -19.66 32.26 -12.46
CA ALA A 403 -18.56 33.02 -13.03
C ALA A 403 -18.91 33.51 -14.46
N PRO A 404 -18.70 34.79 -14.80
CA PRO A 404 -19.07 35.35 -16.10
C PRO A 404 -18.35 34.63 -17.25
N THR A 405 -19.12 34.10 -18.20
CA THR A 405 -18.60 33.35 -19.33
C THR A 405 -18.13 34.29 -20.45
N TYR A 406 -16.82 34.49 -20.53
CA TYR A 406 -16.22 35.33 -21.57
C TYR A 406 -16.02 34.57 -22.88
N ARG A 407 -16.62 35.08 -23.97
CA ARG A 407 -16.60 34.48 -25.31
C ARG A 407 -15.19 34.39 -25.90
N HIS A 408 -14.35 35.40 -25.67
CA HIS A 408 -13.03 35.53 -26.30
C HIS A 408 -11.90 35.39 -25.28
N GLU A 409 -10.76 34.84 -25.72
CA GLU A 409 -9.58 34.64 -24.87
C GLU A 409 -9.04 35.98 -24.32
N TRP A 410 -9.03 37.03 -25.14
CA TRP A 410 -8.59 38.36 -24.70
C TRP A 410 -9.42 38.90 -23.52
N GLN A 411 -10.71 38.55 -23.41
CA GLN A 411 -11.57 38.96 -22.30
C GLN A 411 -11.20 38.21 -21.02
N ARG A 412 -10.93 36.90 -21.10
CA ARG A 412 -10.44 36.08 -19.98
C ARG A 412 -9.10 36.60 -19.47
N LEU A 413 -8.17 36.89 -20.39
CA LEU A 413 -6.87 37.47 -20.08
C LEU A 413 -6.99 38.86 -19.45
N ALA A 414 -7.93 39.70 -19.91
CA ALA A 414 -8.15 41.04 -19.37
C ALA A 414 -8.65 41.00 -17.91
N VAL A 415 -9.63 40.15 -17.61
CA VAL A 415 -10.18 39.97 -16.25
C VAL A 415 -9.17 39.30 -15.31
N ALA A 416 -8.33 38.39 -15.82
CA ALA A 416 -7.19 37.84 -15.09
C ALA A 416 -6.01 38.83 -14.89
N GLY A 417 -6.18 40.11 -15.20
CA GLY A 417 -5.17 41.16 -15.04
C GLY A 417 -4.04 41.14 -16.09
N LYS A 418 -4.03 40.18 -17.03
CA LYS A 418 -3.00 39.99 -18.07
C LYS A 418 -3.22 40.95 -19.25
N LYS A 419 -3.29 42.25 -18.97
CA LYS A 419 -3.66 43.31 -19.94
C LYS A 419 -2.81 43.30 -21.22
N ILE A 420 -1.50 43.03 -21.11
CA ILE A 420 -0.60 43.00 -22.28
C ILE A 420 -0.96 41.83 -23.21
N ASP A 421 -1.25 40.65 -22.67
CA ASP A 421 -1.59 39.47 -23.45
C ASP A 421 -3.00 39.57 -24.04
N ALA A 422 -3.95 40.13 -23.29
CA ALA A 422 -5.26 40.51 -23.83
C ALA A 422 -5.14 41.45 -25.04
N ILE A 423 -4.27 42.47 -24.98
CA ILE A 423 -4.03 43.38 -26.11
C ILE A 423 -3.37 42.64 -27.29
N ARG A 424 -2.41 41.73 -27.05
CA ARG A 424 -1.81 40.91 -28.12
C ARG A 424 -2.86 40.07 -28.84
N GLU A 425 -3.67 39.35 -28.08
CA GLU A 425 -4.73 38.46 -28.58
C GLU A 425 -5.81 39.24 -29.36
N LEU A 426 -6.32 40.34 -28.79
CA LEU A 426 -7.30 41.19 -29.46
C LEU A 426 -6.77 41.72 -30.80
N ARG A 427 -5.49 42.14 -30.86
CA ARG A 427 -4.86 42.60 -32.10
C ARG A 427 -4.66 41.48 -33.12
N GLY A 428 -4.31 40.27 -32.67
CA GLY A 428 -4.22 39.08 -33.53
C GLY A 428 -5.55 38.72 -34.18
N LEU A 429 -6.64 38.81 -33.42
CA LEU A 429 -8.00 38.49 -33.89
C LEU A 429 -8.62 39.56 -34.80
N THR A 430 -8.27 40.83 -34.63
CA THR A 430 -8.99 41.97 -35.28
C THR A 430 -8.13 42.81 -36.23
N GLY A 431 -6.81 42.64 -36.23
CA GLY A 431 -5.88 43.53 -36.94
C GLY A 431 -5.77 44.93 -36.33
N MET A 432 -6.34 45.19 -35.14
CA MET A 432 -6.31 46.53 -34.53
C MET A 432 -4.90 47.05 -34.27
N GLN A 433 -4.76 48.37 -34.39
CA GLN A 433 -3.57 49.08 -33.95
C GLN A 433 -3.48 49.12 -32.41
N LEU A 434 -2.27 49.34 -31.89
CA LEU A 434 -1.98 49.18 -30.46
C LEU A 434 -2.87 50.04 -29.56
N LYS A 435 -3.11 51.31 -29.91
CA LYS A 435 -3.90 52.24 -29.11
C LYS A 435 -5.39 51.81 -29.05
N PRO A 436 -6.12 51.64 -30.17
CA PRO A 436 -7.50 51.12 -30.13
C PRO A 436 -7.66 49.80 -29.35
N ALA A 437 -6.73 48.85 -29.51
CA ALA A 437 -6.81 47.59 -28.77
C ALA A 437 -6.58 47.76 -27.27
N LYS A 438 -5.68 48.67 -26.86
CA LYS A 438 -5.50 49.04 -25.46
C LYS A 438 -6.77 49.67 -24.90
N ASP A 439 -7.36 50.63 -25.60
CA ASP A 439 -8.54 51.37 -25.17
C ASP A 439 -9.74 50.41 -24.97
N VAL A 440 -9.93 49.42 -25.85
CA VAL A 440 -10.95 48.36 -25.71
C VAL A 440 -10.70 47.46 -24.49
N VAL A 441 -9.46 47.01 -24.26
CA VAL A 441 -9.12 46.16 -23.11
C VAL A 441 -9.27 46.92 -21.78
N GLU A 442 -8.87 48.19 -21.73
CA GLU A 442 -9.02 49.01 -20.52
C GLU A 442 -10.48 49.36 -20.24
N HIS A 443 -11.29 49.67 -21.27
CA HIS A 443 -12.72 49.88 -21.11
C HIS A 443 -13.44 48.61 -20.63
N PHE A 444 -13.09 47.43 -21.18
CA PHE A 444 -13.66 46.15 -20.75
C PHE A 444 -13.28 45.76 -19.31
N VAL A 445 -12.09 46.13 -18.83
CA VAL A 445 -11.70 45.92 -17.42
C VAL A 445 -12.39 46.91 -16.47
N ALA A 446 -12.64 48.15 -16.92
CA ALA A 446 -13.37 49.15 -16.14
C ALA A 446 -14.88 48.85 -16.08
N TYR A 447 -15.44 48.28 -17.15
CA TYR A 447 -16.86 47.97 -17.31
C TYR A 447 -17.04 46.56 -17.91
N PRO A 448 -16.76 45.49 -17.14
CA PRO A 448 -17.08 44.14 -17.57
C PRO A 448 -18.61 44.03 -17.73
N TYR A 449 -19.06 43.49 -18.88
CA TYR A 449 -20.48 43.39 -19.24
C TYR A 449 -21.33 42.84 -18.07
N GLY A 450 -22.24 43.66 -17.55
CA GLY A 450 -23.10 43.31 -16.41
C GLY A 450 -23.62 44.52 -15.63
N GLN A 451 -22.84 45.61 -15.56
CA GLN A 451 -23.32 46.89 -15.02
C GLN A 451 -23.86 47.76 -16.15
N ALA A 452 -25.19 47.83 -16.27
CA ALA A 452 -25.84 48.91 -16.99
C ALA A 452 -25.68 50.23 -16.22
N ALA A 453 -25.62 51.34 -16.96
CA ALA A 453 -25.80 52.69 -16.42
C ALA A 453 -27.30 53.01 -16.25
#